data_AF-A0A6B3GNS6-F1
#
_entry.id   AF-A0A6B3GNS6-F1
#
_cell.length_a   1.000
_cell.length_b   1.000
_cell.length_c   1.000
_cell.angle_alpha   90.00
_cell.angle_beta   90.00
_cell.angle_gamma   90.00
#
_symmetry.space_group_name_H-M   'P 1'
#
loop_
_entity.id
_entity.type
_entity.pdbx_description
1 polymer ?
#
loop_
_entity_poly.entity_id
_entity_poly.type
_entity_poly.pdbx_seq_one_letter_code
_entity_poly.pdbx_strand_id
1 'polypeptide(L)'
;ARKAHPDLAQDEVERQRRDEFIARVNAAYGRGDVELLKELAAEWEAGPVQPPAPLSESEELYARLEWLSRRKELLTVLAKELEDGAIGSMLRMAPDDPDQLLEDIAEQLLGEVSRREAELAEMTR
;
A
#
# COMPACT_ATOMS: atom_id res chain seq x y z
N ALA A 1 22.31 32.63 9.67
CA ALA A 1 22.43 33.22 8.32
C ALA A 1 23.86 33.19 7.76
N ARG A 2 24.85 33.93 8.31
CA ARG A 2 26.19 34.08 7.67
C ARG A 2 26.94 32.78 7.37
N LYS A 3 26.84 31.74 8.21
CA LYS A 3 27.53 30.44 8.00
C LYS A 3 26.94 29.60 6.86
N ALA A 4 25.67 29.83 6.51
CA ALA A 4 24.92 29.07 5.52
C ALA A 4 24.81 29.77 4.17
N HIS A 5 25.53 30.90 3.99
CA HIS A 5 25.44 31.69 2.77
C HIS A 5 25.97 30.92 1.56
N PRO A 6 25.30 31.00 0.39
CA PRO A 6 25.71 30.33 -0.85
C PRO A 6 27.11 30.71 -1.32
N ASP A 7 27.56 31.95 -1.09
CA ASP A 7 28.92 32.41 -1.43
C ASP A 7 30.06 31.61 -0.77
N LEU A 8 29.75 30.81 0.27
CA LEU A 8 30.70 29.93 0.92
C LEU A 8 30.79 28.54 0.28
N ALA A 9 30.02 28.28 -0.79
CA ALA A 9 29.99 27.01 -1.49
C ALA A 9 31.27 26.76 -2.31
N GLN A 10 31.71 25.50 -2.37
CA GLN A 10 32.87 25.06 -3.15
C GLN A 10 32.48 24.56 -4.54
N ASP A 11 31.23 24.17 -4.73
CA ASP A 11 30.69 23.69 -6.00
C ASP A 11 29.24 24.13 -6.23
N GLU A 12 28.74 23.86 -7.43
CA GLU A 12 27.39 24.22 -7.87
C GLU A 12 26.29 23.53 -7.04
N VAL A 13 26.50 22.28 -6.64
CA VAL A 13 25.53 21.47 -5.89
C VAL A 13 25.41 22.01 -4.46
N GLU A 14 26.53 22.31 -3.83
CA GLU A 14 26.58 22.93 -2.51
C GLU A 14 25.96 24.34 -2.55
N ARG A 15 26.19 25.10 -3.62
CA ARG A 15 25.59 26.42 -3.79
C ARG A 15 24.07 26.33 -3.86
N GLN A 16 23.54 25.45 -4.71
CA GLN A 16 22.11 25.23 -4.82
C GLN A 16 21.48 24.80 -3.49
N ARG A 17 22.11 23.86 -2.78
CA ARG A 17 21.64 23.42 -1.45
C ARG A 17 21.59 24.58 -0.45
N ARG A 18 22.63 25.43 -0.43
CA ARG A 18 22.71 26.61 0.44
C ARG A 18 21.65 27.65 0.06
N ASP A 19 21.42 27.87 -1.24
CA ASP A 19 20.37 28.76 -1.74
C ASP A 19 18.99 28.32 -1.27
N GLU A 20 18.67 27.03 -1.44
CA GLU A 20 17.39 26.44 -1.00
C GLU A 20 17.22 26.53 0.52
N PHE A 21 18.30 26.28 1.28
CA PHE A 21 18.28 26.42 2.74
C PHE A 21 18.03 27.87 3.19
N ILE A 22 18.72 28.85 2.58
CA ILE A 22 18.53 30.27 2.89
C ILE A 22 17.11 30.74 2.53
N ALA A 23 16.55 30.26 1.41
CA ALA A 23 15.17 30.56 1.05
C ALA A 23 14.17 30.07 2.12
N ARG A 24 14.36 28.87 2.65
CA ARG A 24 13.55 28.30 3.75
C ARG A 24 13.68 29.11 5.04
N VAL A 25 14.91 29.49 5.41
CA VAL A 25 15.18 30.32 6.59
C VAL A 25 14.52 31.70 6.45
N ASN A 26 14.63 32.34 5.28
CA ASN A 26 14.02 33.65 5.03
C ASN A 26 12.48 33.57 5.09
N ALA A 27 11.89 32.50 4.56
CA ALA A 27 10.44 32.28 4.61
C ALA A 27 9.95 32.06 6.05
N ALA A 28 10.68 31.28 6.87
CA ALA A 28 10.38 31.07 8.29
C ALA A 28 10.51 32.39 9.08
N TYR A 29 11.58 33.14 8.82
CA TYR A 29 11.81 34.45 9.45
C TYR A 29 10.71 35.46 9.11
N GLY A 30 10.30 35.54 7.83
CA GLY A 30 9.22 36.44 7.39
C GLY A 30 7.85 36.13 8.03
N ARG A 31 7.63 34.88 8.46
CA ARG A 31 6.42 34.46 9.18
C ARG A 31 6.54 34.54 10.70
N GLY A 32 7.73 34.85 11.22
CA GLY A 32 7.99 34.80 12.66
C GLY A 32 7.96 33.39 13.26
N ASP A 33 8.18 32.35 12.44
CA ASP A 33 8.10 30.95 12.85
C ASP A 33 9.39 30.51 13.58
N VAL A 34 9.41 30.75 14.89
CA VAL A 34 10.58 30.50 15.74
C VAL A 34 10.90 29.00 15.87
N GLU A 35 9.90 28.12 15.87
CA GLU A 35 10.13 26.68 15.99
C GLU A 35 10.77 26.13 14.71
N LEU A 36 10.24 26.51 13.53
CA LEU A 36 10.86 26.13 12.26
C LEU A 36 12.29 26.66 12.12
N LEU A 37 12.59 27.85 12.64
CA LEU A 37 13.96 28.38 12.64
C LEU A 37 14.93 27.55 13.51
N LYS A 38 14.45 26.98 14.63
CA LYS A 38 15.26 26.06 15.46
C LYS A 38 15.50 24.74 14.74
N GLU A 39 14.48 24.19 14.09
CA GLU A 39 14.60 22.97 13.30
C GLU A 39 15.60 23.14 12.14
N LEU A 40 15.49 24.24 11.40
CA LEU A 40 16.42 24.57 10.31
C LEU A 40 17.86 24.77 10.82
N ALA A 41 18.05 25.35 12.01
CA ALA A 41 19.37 25.46 12.60
C ALA A 41 19.96 24.08 12.95
N ALA A 42 19.15 23.17 13.51
CA ALA A 42 19.57 21.80 13.80
C ALA A 42 19.89 21.03 12.50
N GLU A 43 19.07 21.18 11.46
CA GLU A 43 19.32 20.59 10.13
C GLU A 43 20.66 21.06 9.55
N TRP A 44 20.97 22.36 9.67
CA TRP A 44 22.24 22.89 9.18
C TRP A 44 23.45 22.30 9.90
N GLU A 45 23.38 22.17 11.23
CA GLU A 45 24.45 21.57 12.04
C GLU A 45 24.59 20.05 11.80
N ALA A 46 23.48 19.35 11.50
CA ALA A 46 23.51 17.93 11.14
C ALA A 46 24.18 17.67 9.78
N GLY A 47 24.24 18.69 8.91
CA GLY A 47 24.85 18.58 7.58
C GLY A 47 23.96 17.86 6.56
N PRO A 48 24.47 17.61 5.35
CA PRO A 48 23.70 16.92 4.32
C PRO A 48 23.43 15.47 4.75
N VAL A 49 22.19 15.03 4.63
CA VAL A 49 21.85 13.61 4.80
C VAL A 49 22.57 12.84 3.70
N GLN A 50 23.53 12.00 4.10
CA GLN A 50 24.15 11.09 3.16
C GLN A 50 23.11 10.05 2.77
N PRO A 51 22.98 9.72 1.47
CA PRO A 51 22.18 8.57 1.09
C PRO A 51 22.68 7.36 1.87
N PRO A 52 21.78 6.47 2.33
CA PRO A 52 22.20 5.24 2.96
C PRO A 52 23.18 4.52 2.02
N ALA A 53 24.20 3.91 2.60
CA ALA A 53 25.13 3.11 1.83
C ALA A 53 24.33 2.08 1.00
N PRO A 54 24.70 1.84 -0.27
CA PRO A 54 24.08 0.78 -1.04
C PRO A 54 24.26 -0.54 -0.29
N LEU A 55 23.23 -1.39 -0.35
CA LEU A 55 23.31 -2.73 0.19
C LEU A 55 24.45 -3.48 -0.52
N SER A 56 25.17 -4.31 0.23
CA SER A 56 26.02 -5.32 -0.38
C SER A 56 25.17 -6.30 -1.19
N GLU A 57 25.80 -6.99 -2.14
CA GLU A 57 25.11 -7.98 -2.98
C GLU A 57 24.38 -9.05 -2.14
N SER A 58 25.00 -9.50 -1.04
CA SER A 58 24.37 -10.45 -0.13
C SER A 58 23.14 -9.86 0.58
N GLU A 59 23.21 -8.63 1.07
CA GLU A 59 22.08 -7.95 1.70
C GLU A 59 20.92 -7.74 0.73
N GLU A 60 21.19 -7.40 -0.54
CA GLU A 60 20.15 -7.33 -1.56
C GLU A 60 19.48 -8.68 -1.80
N LEU A 61 20.27 -9.75 -1.89
CA LEU A 61 19.74 -11.10 -2.08
C LEU A 61 18.90 -11.56 -0.89
N TYR A 62 19.34 -11.28 0.35
CA TYR A 62 18.55 -11.57 1.54
C TYR A 62 17.26 -10.75 1.58
N ALA A 63 17.30 -9.46 1.24
CA ALA A 63 16.10 -8.63 1.17
C ALA A 63 15.09 -9.16 0.13
N ARG A 64 15.59 -9.60 -1.04
CA ARG A 64 14.74 -10.23 -2.07
C ARG A 64 14.17 -11.57 -1.60
N LEU A 65 14.96 -12.39 -0.90
CA LEU A 65 14.51 -13.67 -0.37
C LEU A 65 13.41 -13.47 0.69
N GLU A 66 13.60 -12.54 1.61
CA GLU A 66 12.60 -12.17 2.62
C GLU A 66 11.30 -11.68 1.97
N TRP A 67 11.42 -10.83 0.96
CA TRP A 67 10.26 -10.36 0.21
C TRP A 67 9.53 -11.52 -0.49
N LEU A 68 10.28 -12.42 -1.15
CA LEU A 68 9.70 -13.60 -1.80
C LEU A 68 9.02 -14.54 -0.79
N SER A 69 9.62 -14.73 0.38
CA SER A 69 9.04 -15.58 1.44
C SER A 69 7.72 -15.01 1.93
N ARG A 70 7.67 -13.72 2.28
CA ARG A 70 6.43 -13.05 2.70
C ARG A 70 5.37 -13.07 1.60
N ARG A 71 5.78 -12.85 0.34
CA ARG A 71 4.86 -12.90 -0.79
C ARG A 71 4.27 -14.30 -0.98
N LYS A 72 5.08 -15.35 -0.80
CA LYS A 72 4.63 -16.75 -0.84
C LYS A 72 3.64 -17.07 0.28
N GLU A 73 3.90 -16.62 1.50
CA GLU A 73 3.00 -16.81 2.64
C GLU A 73 1.64 -16.16 2.39
N LEU A 74 1.63 -14.91 1.91
CA LEU A 74 0.40 -14.21 1.54
C LEU A 74 -0.38 -14.96 0.44
N LEU A 75 0.31 -15.41 -0.61
CA LEU A 75 -0.34 -16.17 -1.70
C LEU A 75 -0.93 -17.49 -1.20
N THR A 76 -0.28 -18.15 -0.25
CA THR A 76 -0.79 -19.38 0.37
C THR A 76 -2.11 -19.13 1.10
N VAL A 77 -2.19 -18.04 1.88
CA VAL A 77 -3.42 -17.66 2.58
C VAL A 77 -4.53 -17.32 1.58
N LEU A 78 -4.24 -16.50 0.56
CA LEU A 78 -5.23 -16.13 -0.45
C LEU A 78 -5.74 -17.33 -1.25
N ALA A 79 -4.85 -18.27 -1.61
CA ALA A 79 -5.26 -19.50 -2.26
C ALA A 79 -6.21 -20.30 -1.37
N LYS A 80 -5.90 -20.41 -0.07
CA LYS A 80 -6.77 -21.11 0.88
C LYS A 80 -8.13 -20.44 1.03
N GLU A 81 -8.18 -19.12 1.10
CA GLU A 81 -9.44 -18.36 1.14
C GLU A 81 -10.29 -18.56 -0.13
N LEU A 82 -9.68 -18.58 -1.31
CA LEU A 82 -10.37 -18.85 -2.57
C LEU A 82 -10.91 -20.28 -2.63
N GLU A 83 -10.12 -21.25 -2.18
CA GLU A 83 -10.54 -22.65 -2.09
C GLU A 83 -11.70 -22.82 -1.09
N ASP A 84 -11.65 -22.16 0.07
CA ASP A 84 -12.68 -22.28 1.11
C ASP A 84 -13.94 -21.45 0.80
N GLY A 85 -13.87 -20.53 -0.16
CA GLY A 85 -14.99 -19.71 -0.61
C GLY A 85 -16.11 -20.49 -1.32
N ALA A 86 -17.22 -19.79 -1.60
CA ALA A 86 -18.38 -20.37 -2.27
C ALA A 86 -18.05 -20.92 -3.67
N ILE A 87 -17.25 -20.17 -4.45
CA ILE A 87 -16.79 -20.59 -5.78
C ILE A 87 -15.87 -21.80 -5.66
N GLY A 88 -14.90 -21.80 -4.73
CA GLY A 88 -14.01 -22.94 -4.51
C GLY A 88 -14.77 -24.21 -4.09
N SER A 89 -15.82 -24.06 -3.29
CA SER A 89 -16.73 -25.16 -2.92
C SER A 89 -17.55 -25.66 -4.10
N MET A 90 -18.07 -24.75 -4.92
CA MET A 90 -18.81 -25.09 -6.15
C MET A 90 -17.93 -25.87 -7.14
N LEU A 91 -16.70 -25.40 -7.38
CA LEU A 91 -15.74 -26.09 -8.26
C LEU A 91 -15.37 -27.50 -7.74
N ARG A 92 -15.41 -27.75 -6.44
CA ARG A 92 -15.25 -29.11 -5.88
C ARG A 92 -16.47 -30.00 -6.08
N MET A 93 -17.67 -29.41 -6.06
CA MET A 93 -18.93 -30.15 -6.22
C MET A 93 -19.17 -30.56 -7.68
N ALA A 94 -18.82 -29.70 -8.63
CA ALA A 94 -18.93 -29.96 -10.06
C ALA A 94 -17.63 -29.57 -10.80
N PRO A 95 -16.60 -30.42 -10.75
CA PRO A 95 -15.29 -30.11 -11.34
C PRO A 95 -15.32 -30.08 -12.88
N ASP A 96 -16.20 -30.88 -13.50
CA ASP A 96 -16.26 -31.01 -14.96
C ASP A 96 -17.16 -29.94 -15.61
N ASP A 97 -18.24 -29.54 -14.92
CA ASP A 97 -19.20 -28.54 -15.41
C ASP A 97 -19.85 -27.75 -14.25
N PRO A 98 -19.14 -26.76 -13.68
CA PRO A 98 -19.68 -25.94 -12.59
C PRO A 98 -20.80 -25.00 -13.04
N ASP A 99 -20.86 -24.66 -14.34
CA ASP A 99 -21.88 -23.78 -14.88
C ASP A 99 -23.23 -24.49 -14.92
N GLN A 100 -23.27 -25.76 -15.33
CA GLN A 100 -24.50 -26.57 -15.25
C GLN A 100 -25.01 -26.70 -13.82
N LEU A 101 -24.11 -26.87 -12.84
CA LEU A 101 -24.51 -26.92 -11.42
C LEU A 101 -25.19 -25.62 -10.97
N LEU A 102 -24.72 -24.46 -11.45
CA LEU A 102 -25.35 -23.17 -11.15
C LEU A 102 -26.76 -23.07 -11.76
N GLU A 103 -26.94 -23.55 -12.99
CA GLU A 103 -28.25 -23.59 -13.64
C GLU A 103 -29.23 -24.49 -12.88
N ASP A 104 -28.81 -25.67 -12.48
CA ASP A 104 -29.63 -26.62 -11.71
C ASP A 104 -30.06 -26.03 -10.36
N ILE A 105 -29.14 -25.38 -9.65
CA ILE A 105 -29.44 -24.70 -8.37
C ILE A 105 -30.41 -23.54 -8.60
N ALA A 106 -30.22 -22.76 -9.67
CA ALA A 106 -31.11 -21.65 -10.00
C ALA A 106 -32.54 -22.13 -10.30
N GLU A 107 -32.69 -23.22 -11.07
CA GLU A 107 -34.01 -23.80 -11.36
C GLU A 107 -34.69 -24.32 -10.09
N GLN A 108 -33.95 -25.00 -9.21
CA GLN A 108 -34.46 -25.47 -7.92
C GLN A 108 -34.95 -24.31 -7.04
N LEU A 109 -34.15 -23.24 -6.93
CA LEU A 109 -34.51 -22.05 -6.14
C LEU A 109 -35.75 -21.35 -6.70
N LEU A 110 -35.86 -21.19 -8.02
CA LEU A 110 -37.05 -20.62 -8.65
C LEU A 110 -38.31 -21.46 -8.39
N GLY A 111 -38.19 -22.78 -8.43
CA GLY A 111 -39.26 -23.70 -8.06
C GLY A 111 -39.68 -23.56 -6.60
N GLU A 112 -38.71 -23.45 -5.68
CA GLU A 112 -38.99 -23.23 -4.25
C GLU A 112 -39.71 -21.90 -3.99
N VAL A 113 -39.24 -20.81 -4.60
CA VAL A 113 -39.88 -19.49 -4.51
C VAL A 113 -41.32 -19.59 -4.99
N SER A 114 -41.54 -20.16 -6.18
CA SER A 114 -42.88 -20.29 -6.77
C SER A 114 -43.85 -21.07 -5.87
N ARG A 115 -43.38 -22.16 -5.24
CA ARG A 115 -44.20 -22.94 -4.29
C ARG A 115 -44.57 -22.11 -3.06
N ARG A 116 -43.59 -21.42 -2.45
CA ARG A 116 -43.83 -20.60 -1.25
C ARG A 116 -44.76 -19.43 -1.54
N GLU A 117 -44.64 -18.81 -2.72
CA GLU A 117 -45.57 -17.75 -3.15
C GLU A 117 -47.00 -18.27 -3.27
N ALA A 118 -47.20 -19.48 -3.81
CA ALA A 118 -48.51 -20.10 -3.88
C ALA A 118 -49.10 -20.41 -2.49
N GLU A 119 -48.30 -20.99 -1.59
CA GLU A 119 -48.70 -21.26 -0.19
C GLU A 119 -49.11 -19.97 0.55
N LEU A 120 -48.32 -18.89 0.41
CA LEU A 120 -48.63 -17.58 0.98
C LEU A 120 -49.93 -17.01 0.43
N ALA A 121 -50.17 -17.15 -0.88
CA ALA A 121 -51.40 -16.70 -1.52
C ALA A 121 -52.64 -17.47 -1.04
N GLU A 122 -52.49 -18.74 -0.65
CA GLU A 122 -53.57 -19.51 -0.02
C GLU A 122 -53.85 -19.08 1.42
N MET A 123 -52.81 -18.75 2.19
CA MET A 123 -52.97 -18.32 3.60
C MET A 123 -53.52 -16.89 3.74
N THR A 124 -53.36 -16.05 2.72
CA THR A 124 -53.82 -14.65 2.72
C THR A 124 -55.15 -14.44 2.01
N ARG A 125 -55.78 -15.52 1.54
CA ARG A 125 -57.11 -15.54 0.92
C ARG A 125 -58.22 -15.67 1.96
#